data_AF-A0A0Q9A4M6-F1
#
_entry.id   AF-A0A0Q9A4M6-F1
#
_cell.length_a   1.000
_cell.length_b   1.000
_cell.length_c   1.000
_cell.angle_alpha   90.00
_cell.angle_beta   90.00
_cell.angle_gamma   90.00
#
_symmetry.space_group_name_H-M   'P 1'
#
loop_
_entity.id
_entity.type
_entity.pdbx_description
1 polymer ?
#
loop_
_entity_poly.entity_id
_entity_poly.type
_entity_poly.pdbx_seq_one_letter_code
_entity_poly.pdbx_strand_id
1 'polypeptide(L)'
;MFGLFNKQKDDEAIPGWYSELQESQQRWFSFLEKLEAKMEEFAVAAIPELKEILQSDDDLYKRTFHRVYSGVNGQLNNTREKARNTYEEKILNVYYNYNAQISVLSKHHDLVSDFRNACSDRYEEFENKYEYWRKQIEKTQERDLEAEYQKILDEYDAIKNKFNCTQCGGNIEIEKIFLIETYISCPYCKTQNTFAPSTQARNLQNIARGLAEQRTSHLYEAFETEDKKERELYHQRHELSLSKIHESDKKALNEIQAKMDELEEQRQSAIKNAPKLYQIYLRAMYDEWNKITPDLKEHNEKMYQNQIQNK
;
A
#
# COMPACT_ATOMS: atom_id res chain seq x y z
N MET A 1 -52.70 56.17 6.49
CA MET A 1 -52.64 55.62 5.12
C MET A 1 -51.36 54.81 5.03
N PHE A 2 -51.41 53.50 5.27
CA PHE A 2 -51.60 52.47 4.24
C PHE A 2 -50.63 52.72 3.07
N GLY A 3 -49.43 52.13 3.07
CA GLY A 3 -49.13 50.76 2.62
C GLY A 3 -48.48 50.89 1.23
N LEU A 4 -47.28 50.39 0.94
CA LEU A 4 -47.02 48.97 0.71
C LEU A 4 -45.49 48.75 0.63
N PHE A 5 -44.86 48.38 1.74
CA PHE A 5 -43.70 47.50 1.69
C PHE A 5 -44.25 46.08 1.60
N ASN A 6 -44.51 45.60 0.38
CA ASN A 6 -44.74 44.19 0.13
C ASN A 6 -43.38 43.59 -0.30
N LYS A 7 -42.48 43.38 0.67
CA LYS A 7 -41.51 42.30 0.51
C LYS A 7 -42.32 41.02 0.68
N GLN A 8 -42.79 40.46 -0.43
CA GLN A 8 -43.19 39.07 -0.45
C GLN A 8 -42.01 38.30 0.16
N LYS A 9 -42.24 37.72 1.33
CA LYS A 9 -41.56 36.49 1.69
C LYS A 9 -42.09 35.46 0.70
N ASP A 10 -41.46 35.42 -0.46
CA ASP A 10 -41.53 34.24 -1.29
C ASP A 10 -40.79 33.16 -0.50
N ASP A 11 -41.55 32.37 0.25
CA ASP A 11 -41.22 30.96 0.46
C ASP A 11 -41.34 30.31 -0.93
N GLU A 12 -40.35 30.61 -1.78
CA GLU A 12 -40.24 30.13 -3.14
C GLU A 12 -40.06 28.61 -3.07
N ALA A 13 -41.01 27.89 -3.65
CA ALA A 13 -41.07 26.44 -3.58
C ALA A 13 -39.77 25.80 -4.10
N ILE A 14 -39.38 24.67 -3.50
CA ILE A 14 -38.23 23.86 -3.92
C ILE A 14 -38.29 23.67 -5.45
N PRO A 15 -37.22 24.00 -6.19
CA PRO A 15 -37.24 23.89 -7.64
C PRO A 15 -37.50 22.45 -8.10
N GLY A 16 -38.30 22.27 -9.16
CA GLY A 16 -38.66 20.95 -9.68
C GLY A 16 -37.45 20.08 -10.05
N TRP A 17 -36.36 20.70 -10.54
CA TRP A 17 -35.11 20.01 -10.85
C TRP A 17 -34.40 19.40 -9.65
N TYR A 18 -34.66 19.89 -8.42
CA TYR A 18 -34.02 19.34 -7.22
C TYR A 18 -34.43 17.88 -6.97
N SER A 19 -35.66 17.52 -7.34
CA SER A 19 -36.13 16.14 -7.26
C SER A 19 -35.32 15.18 -8.16
N GLU A 20 -34.87 15.66 -9.32
CA GLU A 20 -34.02 14.88 -10.23
C GLU A 20 -32.61 14.66 -9.66
N LEU A 21 -32.06 15.68 -8.96
CA LEU A 21 -30.79 15.53 -8.24
C LEU A 21 -30.89 14.50 -7.12
N GLN A 22 -31.96 14.56 -6.33
CA GLN A 22 -32.20 13.60 -5.24
C GLN A 22 -32.37 12.18 -5.77
N GLU A 23 -33.10 11.99 -6.87
CA GLU A 23 -33.26 10.69 -7.50
C GLU A 23 -31.92 10.15 -8.04
N SER A 24 -31.13 11.00 -8.70
CA SER A 24 -29.80 10.63 -9.19
C SER A 24 -28.87 10.22 -8.04
N GLN A 25 -28.88 10.97 -6.94
CA GLN A 25 -28.11 10.68 -5.74
C GLN A 25 -28.52 9.32 -5.13
N GLN A 26 -29.82 9.07 -4.96
CA GLN A 26 -30.29 7.81 -4.38
C GLN A 26 -29.92 6.60 -5.25
N ARG A 27 -30.04 6.74 -6.58
CA ARG A 27 -29.62 5.71 -7.54
C ARG A 27 -28.12 5.45 -7.47
N TRP A 28 -27.31 6.51 -7.34
CA TRP A 28 -25.87 6.42 -7.16
C TRP A 28 -25.48 5.65 -5.90
N PHE A 29 -26.11 5.99 -4.77
CA PHE A 29 -25.80 5.37 -3.48
C PHE A 29 -26.15 3.89 -3.50
N SER A 30 -27.35 3.56 -4.00
CA SER A 30 -27.82 2.17 -4.15
C SER A 30 -26.95 1.36 -5.11
N PHE A 31 -26.38 2.01 -6.14
CA PHE A 31 -25.48 1.37 -7.08
C PHE A 31 -24.12 1.04 -6.43
N LEU A 32 -23.53 1.99 -5.70
CA LEU A 32 -22.28 1.77 -4.98
C LEU A 32 -22.43 0.68 -3.92
N GLU A 33 -23.51 0.69 -3.13
CA GLU A 33 -23.78 -0.38 -2.13
C GLU A 33 -23.77 -1.78 -2.77
N LYS A 34 -24.35 -1.93 -3.96
CA LYS A 34 -24.34 -3.21 -4.70
C LYS A 34 -22.94 -3.59 -5.18
N LEU A 35 -22.14 -2.62 -5.62
CA LEU A 35 -20.76 -2.88 -6.01
C LEU A 35 -19.91 -3.28 -4.80
N GLU A 36 -20.11 -2.64 -3.66
CA GLU A 36 -19.42 -2.93 -2.41
C GLU A 36 -19.74 -4.33 -1.90
N ALA A 37 -21.03 -4.70 -1.84
CA ALA A 37 -21.45 -6.03 -1.42
C ALA A 37 -20.85 -7.11 -2.32
N LYS A 38 -20.85 -6.89 -3.64
CA LYS A 38 -20.24 -7.83 -4.59
C LYS A 38 -18.71 -7.92 -4.43
N MET A 39 -18.06 -6.79 -4.20
CA MET A 39 -16.61 -6.72 -3.97
C MET A 39 -16.22 -7.47 -2.70
N GLU A 40 -16.95 -7.26 -1.61
CA GLU A 40 -16.76 -7.96 -0.34
C GLU A 40 -16.97 -9.47 -0.50
N GLU A 41 -18.10 -9.90 -1.07
CA GLU A 41 -18.40 -11.31 -1.31
C GLU A 41 -17.27 -11.98 -2.12
N PHE A 42 -16.83 -11.32 -3.19
CA PHE A 42 -15.75 -11.80 -4.04
C PHE A 42 -14.42 -11.90 -3.28
N ALA A 43 -14.04 -10.85 -2.54
CA ALA A 43 -12.77 -10.83 -1.81
C ALA A 43 -12.76 -11.86 -0.68
N VAL A 44 -13.85 -11.99 0.09
CA VAL A 44 -14.00 -12.98 1.17
C VAL A 44 -13.85 -14.41 0.63
N ALA A 45 -14.39 -14.70 -0.56
CA ALA A 45 -14.22 -16.01 -1.20
C ALA A 45 -12.80 -16.20 -1.77
N ALA A 46 -12.21 -15.18 -2.40
CA ALA A 46 -10.92 -15.29 -3.07
C ALA A 46 -9.73 -15.40 -2.09
N ILE A 47 -9.78 -14.74 -0.94
CA ILE A 47 -8.67 -14.73 0.04
C ILE A 47 -8.26 -16.14 0.51
N PRO A 48 -9.16 -17.01 1.00
CA PRO A 48 -8.78 -18.36 1.43
C PRO A 48 -8.25 -19.20 0.26
N GLU A 49 -8.87 -19.12 -0.92
CA GLU A 49 -8.41 -19.86 -2.11
C GLU A 49 -7.00 -19.44 -2.54
N LEU A 50 -6.71 -18.13 -2.54
CA LEU A 50 -5.38 -17.62 -2.86
C LEU A 50 -4.33 -18.12 -1.87
N LYS A 51 -4.64 -18.14 -0.56
CA LYS A 51 -3.73 -18.66 0.47
C LYS A 51 -3.48 -20.15 0.31
N GLU A 52 -4.52 -20.93 0.04
CA GLU A 52 -4.40 -22.37 -0.20
C GLU A 52 -3.53 -22.64 -1.43
N ILE A 53 -3.79 -21.96 -2.55
CA ILE A 53 -2.99 -22.09 -3.77
C ILE A 53 -1.52 -21.73 -3.49
N LEU A 54 -1.25 -20.64 -2.77
CA LEU A 54 0.13 -20.26 -2.45
C LEU A 54 0.85 -21.35 -1.65
N GLN A 55 0.16 -21.96 -0.68
CA GLN A 55 0.70 -23.02 0.17
C GLN A 55 0.91 -24.33 -0.58
N SER A 56 -0.04 -24.73 -1.44
CA SER A 56 0.00 -26.01 -2.17
C SER A 56 0.80 -25.96 -3.47
N ASP A 57 1.12 -24.78 -4.01
CA ASP A 57 1.87 -24.65 -5.26
C ASP A 57 3.34 -25.01 -5.04
N ASP A 58 3.73 -26.23 -5.39
CA ASP A 58 5.13 -26.70 -5.29
C ASP A 58 6.08 -26.02 -6.29
N ASP A 59 5.55 -25.22 -7.24
CA ASP A 59 6.40 -24.42 -8.13
C ASP A 59 7.17 -23.37 -7.31
N LEU A 60 8.50 -23.40 -7.43
CA LEU A 60 9.41 -22.42 -6.81
C LEU A 60 9.00 -20.97 -7.09
N TYR A 61 8.45 -20.72 -8.28
CA TYR A 61 8.04 -19.38 -8.73
C TYR A 61 6.55 -19.10 -8.53
N LYS A 62 5.79 -20.02 -7.91
CA LYS A 62 4.37 -19.85 -7.58
C LYS A 62 3.54 -19.34 -8.76
N ARG A 63 3.81 -19.84 -9.98
CA ARG A 63 3.21 -19.31 -11.22
C ARG A 63 1.70 -19.47 -11.24
N THR A 64 1.18 -20.55 -10.67
CA THR A 64 -0.26 -20.79 -10.59
C THR A 64 -0.91 -19.74 -9.69
N PHE A 65 -0.32 -19.50 -8.52
CA PHE A 65 -0.73 -18.43 -7.61
C PHE A 65 -0.77 -17.08 -8.32
N HIS A 66 0.33 -16.65 -8.96
CA HIS A 66 0.39 -15.33 -9.59
C HIS A 66 -0.62 -15.14 -10.72
N ARG A 67 -0.94 -16.21 -11.47
CA ARG A 67 -1.99 -16.17 -12.49
C ARG A 67 -3.37 -15.93 -11.88
N VAL A 68 -3.72 -16.66 -10.83
CA VAL A 68 -5.02 -16.53 -10.15
C VAL A 68 -5.11 -15.18 -9.45
N TYR A 69 -4.06 -14.78 -8.73
CA TYR A 69 -3.94 -13.46 -8.09
C TYR A 69 -4.14 -12.29 -9.07
N SER A 70 -3.54 -12.37 -10.25
CA SER A 70 -3.73 -11.36 -11.31
C SER A 70 -5.18 -11.31 -11.78
N GLY A 71 -5.81 -12.49 -11.97
CA GLY A 71 -7.23 -12.59 -12.29
C GLY A 71 -8.13 -11.95 -11.22
N VAL A 72 -7.85 -12.19 -9.95
CA VAL A 72 -8.58 -11.60 -8.81
C VAL A 72 -8.46 -10.08 -8.79
N ASN A 73 -7.24 -9.55 -8.93
CA ASN A 73 -7.03 -8.10 -9.01
C ASN A 73 -7.69 -7.47 -10.23
N GLY A 74 -7.69 -8.16 -11.37
CA GLY A 74 -8.41 -7.72 -12.56
C GLY A 74 -9.91 -7.56 -12.29
N GLN A 75 -10.54 -8.50 -11.57
CA GLN A 75 -11.95 -8.40 -11.21
C GLN A 75 -12.26 -7.26 -10.23
N LEU A 76 -11.39 -7.07 -9.22
CA LEU A 76 -11.51 -5.91 -8.32
C LEU A 76 -11.37 -4.59 -9.08
N ASN A 77 -10.37 -4.47 -9.94
CA ASN A 77 -10.15 -3.26 -10.73
C ASN A 77 -11.32 -2.97 -11.67
N ASN A 78 -11.89 -3.99 -12.32
CA ASN A 78 -13.08 -3.83 -13.15
C ASN A 78 -14.28 -3.28 -12.35
N THR A 79 -14.40 -3.64 -11.07
CA THR A 79 -15.45 -3.10 -10.18
C THR A 79 -15.22 -1.62 -9.88
N ARG A 80 -13.97 -1.24 -9.60
CA ARG A 80 -13.56 0.16 -9.41
C ARG A 80 -13.80 1.02 -10.64
N GLU A 81 -13.33 0.57 -11.80
CA GLU A 81 -13.51 1.28 -13.08
C GLU A 81 -14.99 1.45 -13.42
N LYS A 82 -15.84 0.47 -13.11
CA LYS A 82 -17.29 0.60 -13.29
C LYS A 82 -17.89 1.69 -12.40
N ALA A 83 -17.45 1.81 -11.14
CA ALA A 83 -17.87 2.88 -10.25
C ALA A 83 -17.43 4.25 -10.80
N ARG A 84 -16.15 4.37 -11.16
CA ARG A 84 -15.56 5.59 -11.74
C ARG A 84 -16.31 6.05 -12.98
N ASN A 85 -16.47 5.17 -13.97
CA ASN A 85 -17.15 5.51 -15.23
C ASN A 85 -18.60 5.95 -14.98
N THR A 86 -19.30 5.29 -14.04
CA THR A 86 -20.67 5.67 -13.70
C THR A 86 -20.71 7.03 -12.99
N TYR A 87 -19.75 7.32 -12.12
CA TYR A 87 -19.62 8.63 -11.46
C TYR A 87 -19.41 9.74 -12.50
N GLU A 88 -18.44 9.56 -13.41
CA GLU A 88 -18.15 10.52 -14.47
C GLU A 88 -19.36 10.72 -15.39
N GLU A 89 -20.00 9.63 -15.84
CA GLU A 89 -21.08 9.71 -16.82
C GLU A 89 -22.44 10.14 -16.24
N LYS A 90 -22.76 9.76 -15.01
CA LYS A 90 -24.11 9.93 -14.43
C LYS A 90 -24.18 10.99 -13.35
N ILE A 91 -23.07 11.27 -12.67
CA ILE A 91 -23.05 12.26 -11.57
C ILE A 91 -22.45 13.57 -12.05
N LEU A 92 -21.22 13.54 -12.59
CA LEU A 92 -20.56 14.76 -13.04
C LEU A 92 -21.33 15.42 -14.19
N ASN A 93 -21.84 14.65 -15.15
CA ASN A 93 -22.67 15.21 -16.23
C ASN A 93 -23.96 15.87 -15.72
N VAL A 94 -24.65 15.27 -14.75
CA VAL A 94 -25.86 15.86 -14.15
C VAL A 94 -25.52 17.15 -13.40
N TYR A 95 -24.45 17.12 -12.60
CA TYR A 95 -23.94 18.30 -11.90
C TYR A 95 -23.60 19.42 -12.88
N TYR A 96 -22.79 19.16 -13.91
CA TYR A 96 -22.36 20.20 -14.85
C TYR A 96 -23.52 20.77 -15.66
N ASN A 97 -24.52 19.95 -16.01
CA ASN A 97 -25.71 20.42 -16.70
C ASN A 97 -26.48 21.45 -15.86
N TYR A 98 -26.75 21.14 -14.59
CA TYR A 98 -27.49 22.04 -13.70
C TYR A 98 -26.65 23.25 -13.26
N ASN A 99 -25.37 23.05 -12.96
CA ASN A 99 -24.46 24.12 -12.57
C ASN A 99 -24.27 25.17 -13.68
N ALA A 100 -24.34 24.77 -14.95
CA ALA A 100 -24.27 25.70 -16.08
C ALA A 100 -25.54 26.56 -16.25
N GLN A 101 -26.69 26.10 -15.74
CA GLN A 101 -27.98 26.77 -15.89
C GLN A 101 -28.36 27.63 -14.67
N ILE A 102 -27.79 27.33 -13.49
CA ILE A 102 -28.14 27.97 -12.23
C ILE A 102 -27.09 29.03 -11.90
N SER A 103 -27.54 30.28 -11.75
CA SER A 103 -26.65 31.39 -11.34
C SER A 103 -26.05 31.14 -9.97
N VAL A 104 -24.77 31.46 -9.80
CA VAL A 104 -24.06 31.43 -8.50
C VAL A 104 -24.72 32.36 -7.47
N LEU A 105 -25.45 33.38 -7.93
CA LEU A 105 -26.20 34.29 -7.05
C LEU A 105 -27.58 33.75 -6.67
N SER A 106 -27.97 32.57 -7.17
CA SER A 106 -29.22 31.91 -6.80
C SER A 106 -29.15 31.40 -5.37
N LYS A 107 -30.23 31.59 -4.61
CA LYS A 107 -30.39 31.00 -3.26
C LYS A 107 -30.43 29.46 -3.28
N HIS A 108 -30.64 28.85 -4.45
CA HIS A 108 -30.66 27.40 -4.64
C HIS A 108 -29.38 26.84 -5.25
N HIS A 109 -28.36 27.67 -5.49
CA HIS A 109 -27.07 27.21 -6.01
C HIS A 109 -26.42 26.16 -5.10
N ASP A 110 -26.58 26.33 -3.78
CA ASP A 110 -26.03 25.41 -2.78
C ASP A 110 -26.59 23.99 -2.93
N LEU A 111 -27.83 23.82 -3.37
CA LEU A 111 -28.42 22.49 -3.58
C LEU A 111 -27.66 21.67 -4.65
N VAL A 112 -27.10 22.33 -5.67
CA VAL A 112 -26.29 21.68 -6.71
C VAL A 112 -24.91 21.31 -6.18
N SER A 113 -24.35 22.18 -5.35
CA SER A 113 -23.06 21.95 -4.68
C SER A 113 -23.17 20.81 -3.67
N ASP A 114 -24.24 20.79 -2.86
CA ASP A 114 -24.55 19.75 -1.88
C ASP A 114 -24.70 18.38 -2.56
N PHE A 115 -25.42 18.31 -3.69
CA PHE A 115 -25.53 17.09 -4.49
C PHE A 115 -24.17 16.56 -4.92
N ARG A 116 -23.29 17.43 -5.45
CA ARG A 116 -21.94 17.03 -5.87
C ARG A 116 -21.11 16.55 -4.70
N ASN A 117 -21.12 17.29 -3.59
CA ASN A 117 -20.35 16.94 -2.40
C ASN A 117 -20.82 15.59 -1.85
N ALA A 118 -22.12 15.40 -1.63
CA ALA A 118 -22.67 14.15 -1.13
C ALA A 118 -22.34 12.94 -2.03
N CYS A 119 -22.39 13.11 -3.36
CA CYS A 119 -22.02 12.04 -4.28
C CYS A 119 -20.52 11.75 -4.32
N SER A 120 -19.69 12.80 -4.19
CA SER A 120 -18.23 12.71 -4.14
C SER A 120 -17.78 12.02 -2.85
N ASP A 121 -18.30 12.44 -1.70
CA ASP A 121 -17.98 11.87 -0.39
C ASP A 121 -18.36 10.39 -0.36
N ARG A 122 -19.54 10.04 -0.86
CA ARG A 122 -19.97 8.64 -0.98
C ARG A 122 -19.09 7.81 -1.91
N TYR A 123 -18.54 8.42 -2.97
CA TYR A 123 -17.60 7.75 -3.87
C TYR A 123 -16.24 7.53 -3.18
N GLU A 124 -15.78 8.48 -2.38
CA GLU A 124 -14.56 8.32 -1.57
C GLU A 124 -14.69 7.18 -0.55
N GLU A 125 -15.86 7.01 0.09
CA GLU A 125 -16.13 5.84 0.93
C GLU A 125 -16.01 4.51 0.18
N PHE A 126 -16.50 4.46 -1.07
CA PHE A 126 -16.35 3.29 -1.94
C PHE A 126 -14.87 3.02 -2.25
N GLU A 127 -14.10 4.05 -2.60
CA GLU A 127 -12.66 3.92 -2.89
C GLU A 127 -11.89 3.43 -1.65
N ASN A 128 -12.25 3.91 -0.46
CA ASN A 128 -11.68 3.43 0.80
C ASN A 128 -11.96 1.93 1.03
N LYS A 129 -13.19 1.47 0.75
CA LYS A 129 -13.53 0.03 0.81
C LYS A 129 -12.79 -0.79 -0.24
N TYR A 130 -12.62 -0.25 -1.45
CA TYR A 130 -11.83 -0.89 -2.50
C TYR A 130 -10.38 -1.06 -2.08
N GLU A 131 -9.73 0.01 -1.61
CA GLU A 131 -8.34 -0.05 -1.15
C GLU A 131 -8.18 -0.97 0.06
N TYR A 132 -9.18 -1.06 0.94
CA TYR A 132 -9.18 -2.06 2.01
C TYR A 132 -9.11 -3.49 1.45
N TRP A 133 -10.03 -3.88 0.56
CA TRP A 133 -10.08 -5.23 0.01
C TRP A 133 -8.87 -5.55 -0.85
N ARG A 134 -8.40 -4.59 -1.64
CA ARG A 134 -7.16 -4.71 -2.41
C ARG A 134 -5.97 -5.03 -1.49
N LYS A 135 -5.82 -4.32 -0.37
CA LYS A 135 -4.77 -4.62 0.63
C LYS A 135 -4.93 -6.00 1.26
N GLN A 136 -6.15 -6.46 1.54
CA GLN A 136 -6.36 -7.83 2.05
C GLN A 136 -5.97 -8.90 1.03
N ILE A 137 -6.22 -8.66 -0.26
CA ILE A 137 -5.77 -9.54 -1.35
C ILE A 137 -4.24 -9.48 -1.49
N GLU A 138 -3.62 -8.31 -1.43
CA GLU A 138 -2.15 -8.18 -1.48
C GLU A 138 -1.46 -8.99 -0.37
N LYS A 139 -2.02 -9.01 0.84
CA LYS A 139 -1.52 -9.84 1.96
C LYS A 139 -1.52 -11.35 1.67
N THR A 140 -2.32 -11.84 0.72
CA THR A 140 -2.29 -13.28 0.39
C THR A 140 -1.01 -13.68 -0.36
N GLN A 141 -0.21 -12.72 -0.82
CA GLN A 141 1.10 -12.99 -1.44
C GLN A 141 2.23 -13.17 -0.42
N GLU A 142 1.98 -12.86 0.86
CA GLU A 142 2.98 -12.97 1.90
C GLU A 142 3.43 -14.42 2.06
N ARG A 143 4.71 -14.65 1.80
CA ARG A 143 5.38 -15.95 1.95
C ARG A 143 6.11 -15.99 3.28
N ASP A 144 6.15 -17.16 3.90
CA ASP A 144 7.05 -17.40 5.03
C ASP A 144 8.46 -17.66 4.50
N LEU A 145 9.23 -16.59 4.30
CA LEU A 145 10.58 -16.68 3.75
C LEU A 145 11.57 -17.28 4.77
N GLU A 146 11.24 -17.25 6.06
CA GLU A 146 12.06 -17.89 7.10
C GLU A 146 11.94 -19.42 6.97
N ALA A 147 10.71 -19.94 6.79
CA ALA A 147 10.51 -21.36 6.51
C ALA A 147 11.18 -21.80 5.21
N GLU A 148 11.14 -20.97 4.17
CA GLU A 148 11.86 -21.26 2.92
C GLU A 148 13.38 -21.26 3.10
N TYR A 149 13.91 -20.30 3.85
CA TYR A 149 15.34 -20.25 4.16
C TYR A 149 15.80 -21.44 4.99
N GLN A 150 15.01 -21.85 5.97
CA GLN A 150 15.32 -23.04 6.78
C GLN A 150 15.40 -24.30 5.91
N LYS A 151 14.54 -24.47 4.91
CA LYS A 151 14.63 -25.60 3.96
C LYS A 151 15.96 -25.60 3.19
N ILE A 152 16.45 -24.43 2.79
CA ILE A 152 17.75 -24.28 2.13
C ILE A 152 18.89 -24.69 3.08
N LEU A 153 18.82 -24.25 4.34
CA LEU A 153 19.82 -24.60 5.35
C LEU A 153 19.84 -26.12 5.62
N ASP A 154 18.66 -26.72 5.79
CA ASP A 154 18.50 -28.16 6.04
C ASP A 154 19.05 -28.98 4.85
N GLU A 155 18.76 -28.55 3.62
CA GLU A 155 19.30 -29.20 2.42
C GLU A 155 20.83 -29.10 2.37
N TYR A 156 21.38 -27.91 2.63
CA TYR A 156 22.82 -27.69 2.69
C TYR A 156 23.49 -28.59 3.74
N ASP A 157 22.96 -28.65 4.95
CA ASP A 157 23.47 -29.50 6.02
C ASP A 157 23.41 -30.98 5.65
N ALA A 158 22.40 -31.40 4.89
CA ALA A 158 22.27 -32.77 4.40
C ALA A 158 23.29 -33.14 3.32
N ILE A 159 23.83 -32.18 2.55
CA ILE A 159 24.75 -32.45 1.42
C ILE A 159 26.20 -32.06 1.68
N LYS A 160 26.49 -31.17 2.65
CA LYS A 160 27.82 -30.54 2.81
C LYS A 160 28.99 -31.51 2.97
N ASN A 161 28.73 -32.72 3.48
CA ASN A 161 29.73 -33.77 3.70
C ASN A 161 29.56 -35.00 2.79
N LYS A 162 28.79 -34.89 1.70
CA LYS A 162 28.48 -36.00 0.78
C LYS A 162 29.10 -35.83 -0.60
N PHE A 163 29.86 -34.76 -0.85
CA PHE A 163 30.49 -34.52 -2.14
C PHE A 163 31.84 -35.25 -2.21
N ASN A 164 32.02 -36.12 -3.20
CA ASN A 164 33.25 -36.92 -3.33
C ASN A 164 34.07 -36.46 -4.53
N CYS A 165 35.40 -36.52 -4.39
CA CYS A 165 36.32 -36.27 -5.49
C CYS A 165 36.14 -37.34 -6.58
N THR A 166 36.01 -36.91 -7.84
CA THR A 166 35.84 -37.80 -8.99
C THR A 166 37.06 -38.68 -9.28
N GLN A 167 38.26 -38.24 -8.88
CA GLN A 167 39.51 -38.95 -9.15
C GLN A 167 39.91 -39.92 -8.03
N CYS A 168 39.86 -39.50 -6.76
CA CYS A 168 40.36 -40.31 -5.63
C CYS A 168 39.25 -40.82 -4.70
N GLY A 169 37.99 -40.44 -4.91
CA GLY A 169 36.87 -40.80 -4.04
C GLY A 169 36.85 -40.09 -2.68
N GLY A 170 37.90 -39.35 -2.32
CA GLY A 170 37.99 -38.64 -1.05
C GLY A 170 36.85 -37.63 -0.86
N ASN A 171 36.34 -37.54 0.37
CA ASN A 171 35.24 -36.64 0.71
C ASN A 171 35.71 -35.17 0.70
N ILE A 172 34.93 -34.30 0.07
CA ILE A 172 35.18 -32.86 -0.02
C ILE A 172 34.04 -32.17 0.74
N GLU A 173 34.39 -31.48 1.82
CA GLU A 173 33.44 -30.66 2.56
C GLU A 173 33.10 -29.39 1.76
N ILE A 174 31.80 -29.11 1.67
CA ILE A 174 31.28 -27.88 1.06
C ILE A 174 31.14 -26.84 2.17
N GLU A 175 32.07 -25.88 2.23
CA GLU A 175 32.20 -24.92 3.34
C GLU A 175 31.06 -23.91 3.49
N LYS A 176 30.27 -23.70 2.43
CA LYS A 176 29.18 -22.73 2.39
C LYS A 176 28.17 -23.04 1.28
N ILE A 177 27.05 -22.34 1.28
CA ILE A 177 26.07 -22.42 0.20
C ILE A 177 26.59 -21.66 -1.02
N PHE A 178 26.95 -22.40 -2.07
CA PHE A 178 27.27 -21.80 -3.37
C PHE A 178 26.00 -21.48 -4.15
N LEU A 179 25.96 -20.31 -4.80
CA LEU A 179 24.83 -19.86 -5.62
C LEU A 179 25.00 -20.22 -7.12
N ILE A 180 26.21 -20.59 -7.52
CA ILE A 180 26.58 -20.95 -8.89
C ILE A 180 27.48 -22.17 -8.90
N GLU A 181 27.66 -22.78 -10.07
CA GLU A 181 28.65 -23.83 -10.26
C GLU A 181 30.05 -23.32 -9.90
N THR A 182 30.73 -24.06 -9.03
CA THR A 182 31.99 -23.62 -8.43
C THR A 182 33.02 -24.73 -8.51
N TYR A 183 34.24 -24.36 -8.83
CA TYR A 183 35.36 -25.29 -8.81
C TYR A 183 35.91 -25.45 -7.39
N ILE A 184 36.02 -26.69 -6.93
CA ILE A 184 36.52 -27.04 -5.60
C ILE A 184 37.71 -28.00 -5.75
N SER A 185 38.85 -27.62 -5.18
CA SER A 185 40.04 -28.47 -5.19
C SER A 185 39.92 -29.57 -4.12
N CYS A 186 40.19 -30.82 -4.50
CA CYS A 186 40.23 -31.93 -3.57
C CYS A 186 41.39 -31.75 -2.57
N PRO A 187 41.15 -31.79 -1.26
CA PRO A 187 42.22 -31.59 -0.28
C PRO A 187 43.29 -32.70 -0.33
N TYR A 188 42.90 -33.92 -0.73
CA TYR A 188 43.78 -35.10 -0.76
C TYR A 188 44.66 -35.20 -2.02
N CYS A 189 44.07 -35.13 -3.21
CA CYS A 189 44.79 -35.35 -4.48
C CYS A 189 44.97 -34.08 -5.33
N LYS A 190 44.45 -32.94 -4.87
CA LYS A 190 44.48 -31.63 -5.55
C LYS A 190 43.74 -31.54 -6.89
N THR A 191 43.10 -32.62 -7.34
CA THR A 191 42.20 -32.58 -8.50
C THR A 191 41.11 -31.53 -8.31
N GLN A 192 40.84 -30.75 -9.35
CA GLN A 192 39.74 -29.78 -9.39
C GLN A 192 38.44 -30.52 -9.73
N ASN A 193 37.41 -30.32 -8.91
CA ASN A 193 36.07 -30.88 -9.09
C ASN A 193 35.10 -29.73 -9.32
N THR A 194 34.01 -29.99 -10.04
CA THR A 194 32.93 -29.01 -10.23
C THR A 194 31.79 -29.37 -9.29
N PHE A 195 31.46 -28.47 -8.37
CA PHE A 195 30.27 -28.57 -7.53
C PHE A 195 29.14 -27.76 -8.15
N ALA A 196 28.00 -28.41 -8.36
CA ALA A 196 26.79 -27.77 -8.85
C ALA A 196 25.79 -27.64 -7.69
N PRO A 197 25.42 -26.42 -7.27
CA PRO A 197 24.43 -26.23 -6.23
C PRO A 197 23.03 -26.59 -6.74
N SER A 198 22.16 -26.98 -5.81
CA SER A 198 20.77 -27.30 -6.10
C SER A 198 19.95 -26.08 -6.49
N THR A 199 18.75 -26.31 -7.01
CA THR A 199 17.82 -25.24 -7.35
C THR A 199 17.46 -24.38 -6.12
N GLN A 200 17.32 -24.97 -4.94
CA GLN A 200 16.98 -24.21 -3.72
C GLN A 200 18.17 -23.35 -3.27
N ALA A 201 19.39 -23.89 -3.28
CA ALA A 201 20.60 -23.14 -2.97
C ALA A 201 20.79 -21.95 -3.92
N ARG A 202 20.58 -22.15 -5.23
CA ARG A 202 20.58 -21.05 -6.23
C ARG A 202 19.50 -20.01 -5.95
N ASN A 203 18.33 -20.43 -5.45
CA ASN A 203 17.21 -19.55 -5.15
C ASN A 203 17.43 -18.68 -3.90
N LEU A 204 18.44 -18.96 -3.07
CA LEU A 204 18.76 -18.16 -1.89
C LEU A 204 18.91 -16.67 -2.23
N GLN A 205 19.54 -16.36 -3.37
CA GLN A 205 19.69 -14.98 -3.86
C GLN A 205 18.33 -14.27 -4.06
N ASN A 206 17.32 -15.00 -4.54
CA ASN A 206 16.01 -14.44 -4.86
C ASN A 206 15.19 -14.13 -3.60
N ILE A 207 15.38 -14.89 -2.52
CA ILE A 207 14.62 -14.71 -1.27
C ILE A 207 15.35 -13.86 -0.23
N ALA A 208 16.69 -13.76 -0.33
CA ALA A 208 17.51 -13.18 0.74
C ALA A 208 17.13 -11.75 1.12
N ARG A 209 16.88 -10.89 0.11
CA ARG A 209 16.44 -9.51 0.36
C ARG A 209 15.07 -9.47 1.03
N GLY A 210 14.09 -10.21 0.49
CA GLY A 210 12.75 -10.25 1.06
C GLY A 210 12.74 -10.77 2.50
N LEU A 211 13.59 -11.75 2.81
CA LEU A 211 13.75 -12.26 4.16
C LEU A 211 14.36 -11.21 5.10
N ALA A 212 15.38 -10.48 4.64
CA ALA A 212 15.95 -9.37 5.40
C ALA A 212 14.91 -8.27 5.68
N GLU A 213 14.08 -7.94 4.70
CA GLU A 213 12.95 -7.02 4.84
C GLU A 213 11.93 -7.54 5.87
N GLN A 214 11.59 -8.85 5.86
CA GLN A 214 10.69 -9.44 6.86
C GLN A 214 11.26 -9.37 8.29
N ARG A 215 12.54 -9.69 8.48
CA ARG A 215 13.22 -9.62 9.79
C ARG A 215 13.33 -8.19 10.33
N THR A 216 13.31 -7.19 9.46
CA THR A 216 13.45 -5.76 9.82
C THR A 216 12.16 -4.96 9.66
N SER A 217 11.03 -5.64 9.43
CA SER A 217 9.70 -5.03 9.23
C SER A 217 9.33 -4.03 10.32
N HIS A 218 9.56 -4.36 11.60
CA HIS A 218 9.32 -3.48 12.74
C HIS A 218 10.04 -2.11 12.65
N LEU A 219 11.23 -2.03 12.03
CA LEU A 219 11.95 -0.77 11.83
C LEU A 219 11.32 0.05 10.71
N TYR A 220 10.87 -0.63 9.65
CA TYR A 220 10.15 0.00 8.55
C TYR A 220 8.79 0.56 9.02
N GLU A 221 8.06 -0.18 9.86
CA GLU A 221 6.82 0.28 10.50
C GLU A 221 7.03 1.52 11.37
N ALA A 222 8.13 1.58 12.13
CA ALA A 222 8.49 2.75 12.93
C ALA A 222 8.76 3.98 12.03
N PHE A 223 9.45 3.79 10.91
CA PHE A 223 9.62 4.84 9.89
C PHE A 223 8.27 5.28 9.31
N GLU A 224 7.42 4.37 8.82
CA GLU A 224 6.14 4.72 8.21
C GLU A 224 5.22 5.45 9.19
N THR A 225 5.23 5.04 10.45
CA THR A 225 4.45 5.69 11.51
C THR A 225 4.90 7.13 11.72
N GLU A 226 6.21 7.38 11.75
CA GLU A 226 6.74 8.75 11.89
C GLU A 226 6.50 9.59 10.63
N ASP A 227 6.61 9.00 9.44
CA ASP A 227 6.39 9.68 8.15
C ASP A 227 4.94 10.13 8.00
N LYS A 228 3.97 9.27 8.35
CA LYS A 228 2.53 9.58 8.31
C LYS A 228 2.14 10.75 9.24
N LYS A 229 2.83 10.93 10.37
CA LYS A 229 2.57 12.04 11.30
C LYS A 229 2.71 13.39 10.62
N GLU A 230 3.61 13.56 9.65
CA GLU A 230 3.78 14.86 8.98
C GLU A 230 2.46 15.33 8.36
N ARG A 231 1.81 14.44 7.60
CA ARG A 231 0.57 14.73 6.89
C ARG A 231 -0.61 14.86 7.84
N GLU A 232 -0.69 14.00 8.86
CA GLU A 232 -1.74 14.04 9.87
C GLU A 232 -1.69 15.37 10.66
N LEU A 233 -0.50 15.78 11.10
CA LEU A 233 -0.29 17.04 11.83
C LEU A 233 -0.55 18.25 10.94
N TYR A 234 -0.18 18.19 9.65
CA TYR A 234 -0.52 19.24 8.68
C TYR A 234 -2.04 19.43 8.56
N HIS A 235 -2.78 18.34 8.41
CA HIS A 235 -4.25 18.39 8.28
C HIS A 235 -4.93 18.91 9.55
N GLN A 236 -4.54 18.42 10.72
CA GLN A 236 -5.05 18.93 12.00
C GLN A 236 -4.79 20.44 12.15
N ARG A 237 -3.58 20.90 11.77
CA ARG A 237 -3.26 22.34 11.80
C ARG A 237 -4.10 23.12 10.79
N HIS A 238 -4.35 22.57 9.61
CA HIS A 238 -5.16 23.20 8.58
C HIS A 238 -6.61 23.35 9.02
N GLU A 239 -7.22 22.31 9.62
CA GLU A 239 -8.57 22.36 10.19
C GLU A 239 -8.70 23.45 11.25
N LEU A 240 -7.72 23.54 12.17
CA LEU A 240 -7.66 24.63 13.14
C LEU A 240 -7.57 26.00 12.46
N SER A 241 -6.77 26.13 11.40
CA SER A 241 -6.68 27.37 10.62
C SER A 241 -8.02 27.78 10.00
N LEU A 242 -8.82 26.83 9.51
CA LEU A 242 -10.15 27.10 8.97
C LEU A 242 -11.14 27.52 10.06
N SER A 243 -11.05 26.93 11.25
CA SER A 243 -11.92 27.28 12.38
C SER A 243 -11.80 28.76 12.81
N LYS A 244 -10.65 29.40 12.54
CA LYS A 244 -10.43 30.83 12.84
C LYS A 244 -11.30 31.78 12.00
N ILE A 245 -11.80 31.35 10.84
CA ILE A 245 -12.48 32.23 9.87
C ILE A 245 -13.75 32.86 10.46
N HIS A 246 -14.43 32.15 11.36
CA HIS A 246 -15.69 32.60 11.98
C HIS A 246 -15.57 32.85 13.49
N GLU A 247 -14.38 32.73 14.07
CA GLU A 247 -14.16 32.93 15.51
C GLU A 247 -13.79 34.38 15.82
N SER A 248 -14.43 34.97 16.83
CA SER A 248 -14.26 36.37 17.23
C SER A 248 -13.81 36.54 18.68
N ASP A 249 -13.89 35.48 19.50
CA ASP A 249 -13.36 35.48 20.86
C ASP A 249 -11.83 35.44 20.84
N LYS A 250 -11.21 36.49 21.38
CA LYS A 250 -9.75 36.62 21.50
C LYS A 250 -9.12 35.48 22.32
N LYS A 251 -9.82 34.96 23.33
CA LYS A 251 -9.30 33.86 24.14
C LYS A 251 -9.26 32.58 23.31
N ALA A 252 -10.36 32.23 22.64
CA ALA A 252 -10.43 31.10 21.72
C ALA A 252 -9.40 31.20 20.59
N LEU A 253 -9.21 32.38 19.98
CA LEU A 253 -8.21 32.59 18.93
C LEU A 253 -6.77 32.36 19.43
N ASN A 254 -6.44 32.80 20.64
CA ASN A 254 -5.12 32.56 21.24
C ASN A 254 -4.89 31.07 21.55
N GLU A 255 -5.92 30.37 22.04
CA GLU A 255 -5.85 28.92 22.30
C GLU A 255 -5.67 28.12 21.01
N ILE A 256 -6.38 28.49 19.94
CA ILE A 256 -6.22 27.89 18.61
C ILE A 256 -4.79 28.13 18.09
N GLN A 257 -4.27 29.35 18.22
CA GLN A 257 -2.91 29.66 17.76
C GLN A 257 -1.86 28.84 18.52
N ALA A 258 -1.96 28.73 19.84
CA ALA A 258 -1.03 27.93 20.64
C ALA A 258 -1.03 26.45 20.21
N LYS A 259 -2.21 25.87 19.95
CA LYS A 259 -2.32 24.49 19.41
C LYS A 259 -1.72 24.36 18.02
N MET A 260 -1.92 25.35 17.15
CA MET A 260 -1.33 25.34 15.81
C MET A 260 0.20 25.39 15.84
N ASP A 261 0.77 26.17 16.76
CA ASP A 261 2.22 26.28 16.95
C ASP A 261 2.79 24.95 17.49
N GLU A 262 2.11 24.31 18.45
CA GLU A 262 2.48 22.98 18.97
C GLU A 262 2.46 21.91 17.86
N LEU A 263 1.40 21.88 17.04
CA LEU A 263 1.29 20.95 15.91
C LEU A 263 2.40 21.17 14.87
N GLU A 264 2.80 22.43 14.62
CA GLU A 264 3.91 22.73 13.72
C GLU A 264 5.25 22.27 14.29
N GLU A 265 5.50 22.45 15.59
CA GLU A 265 6.71 21.92 16.24
C GLU A 265 6.79 20.38 16.14
N GLN A 266 5.68 19.69 16.42
CA GLN A 266 5.59 18.24 16.26
C GLN A 266 5.83 17.81 14.81
N ARG A 267 5.26 18.54 13.84
CA ARG A 267 5.43 18.27 12.41
C ARG A 267 6.88 18.42 11.98
N GLN A 268 7.55 19.50 12.40
CA GLN A 268 8.98 19.70 12.12
C GLN A 268 9.86 18.62 12.75
N SER A 269 9.50 18.14 13.94
CA SER A 269 10.16 16.98 14.56
C SER A 269 9.99 15.72 13.70
N ALA A 270 8.77 15.40 13.25
CA ALA A 270 8.49 14.25 12.40
C ALA A 270 9.28 14.31 11.08
N ILE A 271 9.29 15.46 10.41
CA ILE A 271 10.07 15.71 9.19
C ILE A 271 11.57 15.45 9.39
N LYS A 272 12.10 15.82 10.56
CA LYS A 272 13.52 15.62 10.89
C LYS A 272 13.84 14.17 11.29
N ASN A 273 12.87 13.44 11.86
CA ASN A 273 13.07 12.11 12.39
C ASN A 273 12.84 11.00 11.37
N ALA A 274 11.82 11.13 10.51
CA ALA A 274 11.46 10.11 9.53
C ALA A 274 12.66 9.70 8.62
N PRO A 275 13.48 10.63 8.09
CA PRO A 275 14.66 10.27 7.30
C PRO A 275 15.69 9.46 8.09
N LYS A 276 15.85 9.72 9.40
CA LYS A 276 16.80 9.01 10.27
C LYS A 276 16.32 7.58 10.55
N LEU A 277 15.02 7.42 10.84
CA LEU A 277 14.42 6.10 11.03
C LEU A 277 14.54 5.25 9.76
N TYR A 278 14.34 5.86 8.60
CA TYR A 278 14.55 5.18 7.33
C TYR A 278 16.00 4.74 7.11
N GLN A 279 16.97 5.60 7.45
CA GLN A 279 18.40 5.22 7.38
C GLN A 279 18.74 4.06 8.33
N ILE A 280 18.18 4.07 9.54
CA ILE A 280 18.33 2.96 10.52
C ILE A 280 17.76 1.67 9.93
N TYR A 281 16.53 1.72 9.39
CA TYR A 281 15.90 0.59 8.72
C TYR A 281 16.77 0.05 7.58
N LEU A 282 17.22 0.92 6.66
CA LEU A 282 18.03 0.50 5.53
C LEU A 282 19.31 -0.20 6.00
N ARG A 283 20.04 0.40 6.95
CA ARG A 283 21.28 -0.20 7.44
C ARG A 283 21.02 -1.59 8.03
N ALA A 284 20.00 -1.73 8.86
CA ALA A 284 19.63 -3.00 9.47
C ALA A 284 19.21 -4.05 8.41
N MET A 285 18.40 -3.66 7.43
CA MET A 285 17.97 -4.54 6.34
C MET A 285 19.16 -5.05 5.52
N TYR A 286 20.08 -4.15 5.14
CA TYR A 286 21.28 -4.55 4.42
C TYR A 286 22.23 -5.41 5.26
N ASP A 287 22.31 -5.18 6.57
CA ASP A 287 23.10 -6.03 7.48
C ASP A 287 22.51 -7.43 7.59
N GLU A 288 21.19 -7.58 7.70
CA GLU A 288 20.51 -8.88 7.65
C GLU A 288 20.71 -9.56 6.29
N TRP A 289 20.58 -8.83 5.18
CA TRP A 289 20.82 -9.37 3.84
C TRP A 289 22.25 -9.90 3.70
N ASN A 290 23.23 -9.18 4.22
CA ASN A 290 24.63 -9.59 4.22
C ASN A 290 24.91 -10.81 5.10
N LYS A 291 24.13 -11.05 6.16
CA LYS A 291 24.21 -12.29 6.95
C LYS A 291 23.68 -13.49 6.17
N ILE A 292 22.61 -13.30 5.39
CA ILE A 292 21.97 -14.36 4.61
C ILE A 292 22.84 -14.74 3.39
N THR A 293 23.40 -13.75 2.68
CA THR A 293 24.25 -13.95 1.49
C THR A 293 25.60 -13.22 1.61
N PRO A 294 26.56 -13.76 2.40
CA PRO A 294 27.82 -13.08 2.68
C PRO A 294 28.69 -12.84 1.43
N ASP A 295 28.61 -13.72 0.44
CA ASP A 295 29.37 -13.61 -0.82
C ASP A 295 28.94 -12.40 -1.67
N LEU A 296 27.73 -11.88 -1.46
CA LEU A 296 27.20 -10.71 -2.17
C LEU A 296 27.39 -9.40 -1.39
N LYS A 297 28.09 -9.43 -0.25
CA LYS A 297 28.22 -8.27 0.65
C LYS A 297 28.72 -7.01 -0.04
N GLU A 298 29.72 -7.10 -0.89
CA GLU A 298 30.27 -5.94 -1.59
C GLU A 298 29.23 -5.33 -2.57
N HIS A 299 28.49 -6.19 -3.27
CA HIS A 299 27.42 -5.76 -4.17
C HIS A 299 26.29 -5.08 -3.40
N ASN A 300 25.82 -5.73 -2.34
CA ASN A 300 24.76 -5.21 -1.47
C ASN A 300 25.14 -3.86 -0.86
N GLU A 301 26.39 -3.69 -0.42
CA GLU A 301 26.86 -2.42 0.13
C GLU A 301 26.86 -1.30 -0.92
N LYS A 302 27.25 -1.58 -2.18
CA LYS A 302 27.13 -0.61 -3.28
C LYS A 302 25.67 -0.19 -3.50
N MET A 303 24.73 -1.13 -3.41
CA MET A 303 23.30 -0.81 -3.53
C MET A 303 22.82 0.10 -2.38
N TYR A 304 23.22 -0.20 -1.14
CA TYR A 304 22.91 0.64 0.02
C TYR A 304 23.42 2.08 -0.17
N GLN A 305 24.66 2.25 -0.60
CA GLN A 305 25.24 3.57 -0.86
C GLN A 305 24.45 4.34 -1.93
N ASN A 306 24.09 3.68 -3.04
CA ASN A 306 23.27 4.28 -4.08
C ASN A 306 21.88 4.70 -3.57
N GLN A 307 21.26 3.88 -2.70
CA GLN A 307 19.93 4.16 -2.15
C GLN A 307 19.93 5.35 -1.18
N ILE A 308 21.04 5.58 -0.46
CA ILE A 308 21.21 6.76 0.38
C ILE A 308 21.53 8.01 -0.43
N GLN A 309 22.33 7.91 -1.49
CA GLN A 309 22.74 9.04 -2.31
C GLN A 309 21.62 9.60 -3.20
N ASN A 310 20.64 8.77 -3.55
CA ASN A 310 19.50 9.16 -4.40
C ASN A 310 18.28 9.67 -3.60
N LYS A 311 18.46 10.10 -2.36
CA LYS A 311 17.43 10.74 -1.52
C LYS A 311 17.70 12.23 -1.36
#